data_AF-A0A061A691-F1
#
_entry.id   AF-A0A061A691-F1
#
_cell.length_a   1.000
_cell.length_b   1.000
_cell.length_c   1.000
_cell.angle_alpha   90.00
_cell.angle_beta   90.00
_cell.angle_gamma   90.00
#
_symmetry.space_group_name_H-M   'P 1'
#
loop_
_entity.id
_entity.type
_entity.pdbx_description
1 polymer ?
#
loop_
_entity_poly.entity_id
_entity_poly.type
_entity_poly.pdbx_seq_one_letter_code
_entity_poly.pdbx_strand_id
1 'polypeptide(L)'
;MKNALIPRIKSACLQTSSLAVRVNSLVCLGKILEYLDKWYVIDEILPFLQQIPSREPAVLMGVLGIYKCTFSHKKLGIPKEHLAAKSLPHLVSLSIDNNLNLNQFNSFMAVIKDMLTRMEAEHKTKLEQLHSMQEQQRYQSNHSLLSSSDVVMSGAPVQ
;
A
#
# COMPACT_ATOMS: atom_id res chain seq x y z
N MET A 1 -1.81 11.86 -24.46
CA MET A 1 -3.22 11.60 -24.10
C MET A 1 -3.47 11.43 -22.60
N LYS A 2 -2.67 10.63 -21.85
CA LYS A 2 -2.86 10.40 -20.39
C LYS A 2 -2.84 11.69 -19.54
N ASN A 3 -1.98 12.65 -19.87
CA ASN A 3 -1.82 13.91 -19.13
C ASN A 3 -3.01 14.90 -19.25
N ALA A 4 -3.87 14.75 -20.26
CA ALA A 4 -5.03 15.64 -20.46
C ALA A 4 -6.34 15.01 -19.95
N LEU A 5 -6.43 13.67 -19.94
CA LEU A 5 -7.67 12.97 -19.61
C LEU A 5 -7.88 12.85 -18.09
N ILE A 6 -6.82 12.53 -17.35
CA ILE A 6 -6.90 12.29 -15.89
C ILE A 6 -7.33 13.56 -15.13
N PRO A 7 -6.75 14.75 -15.39
CA PRO A 7 -7.21 15.98 -14.74
C PRO A 7 -8.69 16.28 -15.02
N ARG A 8 -9.17 15.99 -16.24
CA ARG A 8 -10.58 16.18 -16.61
C ARG A 8 -11.51 15.22 -15.88
N ILE A 9 -11.13 13.95 -15.74
CA ILE A 9 -11.91 12.96 -14.96
C ILE A 9 -11.92 13.35 -13.48
N LYS A 10 -10.77 13.77 -12.92
CA LYS A 10 -10.68 14.22 -11.52
C LYS A 10 -11.59 15.45 -11.27
N SER A 11 -11.52 16.46 -12.14
CA SER A 11 -12.37 17.66 -12.07
C SER A 11 -13.85 17.32 -12.22
N ALA A 12 -14.22 16.48 -13.19
CA ALA A 12 -15.62 16.05 -13.38
C ALA A 12 -16.18 15.34 -12.14
N CYS A 13 -15.39 14.51 -11.46
CA CYS A 13 -15.80 13.81 -10.25
C CYS A 13 -16.03 14.75 -9.05
N LEU A 14 -15.16 15.75 -8.87
CA LEU A 14 -15.19 16.68 -7.74
C LEU A 14 -16.21 17.80 -7.92
N GLN A 15 -16.35 18.33 -9.13
CA GLN A 15 -17.15 19.53 -9.40
C GLN A 15 -18.61 19.21 -9.76
N THR A 16 -18.92 17.98 -10.16
CA THR A 16 -20.29 17.61 -10.49
C THR A 16 -21.17 17.50 -9.25
N SER A 17 -22.41 17.99 -9.34
CA SER A 17 -23.48 17.70 -8.39
C SER A 17 -24.27 16.43 -8.74
N SER A 18 -24.06 15.87 -9.93
CA SER A 18 -24.74 14.65 -10.37
C SER A 18 -24.01 13.41 -9.85
N LEU A 19 -24.69 12.65 -8.98
CA LEU A 19 -24.23 11.36 -8.51
C LEU A 19 -23.84 10.42 -9.66
N ALA A 20 -24.69 10.33 -10.69
CA ALA A 20 -24.46 9.45 -11.82
C ALA A 20 -23.15 9.78 -12.55
N VAL A 21 -22.86 11.08 -12.76
CA VAL A 21 -21.60 11.52 -13.37
C VAL A 21 -20.41 11.18 -12.48
N ARG A 22 -20.54 11.36 -11.16
CA ARG A 22 -19.50 11.03 -10.19
C ARG A 22 -19.18 9.53 -10.18
N VAL A 23 -20.20 8.68 -10.09
CA VAL A 23 -20.04 7.22 -10.12
C VAL A 23 -19.45 6.75 -11.44
N ASN A 24 -19.95 7.24 -12.57
CA ASN A 24 -19.41 6.89 -13.89
C ASN A 24 -17.94 7.32 -14.05
N SER A 25 -17.57 8.50 -13.51
CA SER A 25 -16.18 8.96 -13.52
C SER A 25 -15.25 8.02 -12.75
N LEU A 26 -15.70 7.49 -11.60
CA LEU A 26 -14.95 6.49 -10.83
C LEU A 26 -14.84 5.15 -11.54
N VAL A 27 -15.92 4.68 -12.18
CA VAL A 27 -15.90 3.45 -12.99
C VAL A 27 -14.92 3.59 -14.16
N CYS A 28 -14.96 4.73 -14.86
CA CYS A 28 -14.00 5.04 -15.92
C CYS A 28 -12.56 5.05 -15.39
N LEU A 29 -12.33 5.67 -14.23
CA LEU A 29 -11.02 5.71 -13.59
C LEU A 29 -10.51 4.30 -13.24
N GLY A 30 -11.36 3.43 -12.72
CA GLY A 30 -11.03 2.04 -12.45
C GLY A 30 -10.63 1.26 -13.70
N LYS A 31 -11.32 1.47 -14.83
CA LYS A 31 -11.00 0.81 -16.11
C LYS A 31 -9.66 1.26 -16.71
N ILE A 32 -9.30 2.53 -16.55
CA ILE A 32 -8.02 3.03 -17.11
C ILE A 32 -6.81 2.70 -16.22
N LEU A 33 -7.05 2.25 -14.99
CA LEU A 33 -6.03 2.07 -13.95
C LEU A 33 -4.90 1.14 -14.39
N GLU A 34 -5.21 0.04 -15.08
CA GLU A 34 -4.24 -0.95 -15.56
C GLU A 34 -3.25 -0.38 -16.59
N TYR A 35 -3.64 0.69 -17.28
CA TYR A 35 -2.80 1.37 -18.27
C TYR A 35 -1.92 2.46 -17.66
N LEU A 36 -2.03 2.72 -16.36
CA LEU A 36 -1.24 3.74 -15.67
C LEU A 36 0.07 3.17 -15.13
N ASP A 37 1.01 4.08 -14.85
CA ASP A 37 2.22 3.75 -14.11
C ASP A 37 1.90 3.56 -12.62
N LYS A 38 2.61 2.64 -11.97
CA LYS A 38 2.40 2.30 -10.55
C LYS A 38 2.53 3.52 -9.64
N TRP A 39 3.59 4.29 -9.80
CA TRP A 39 3.86 5.45 -8.94
C TRP A 39 2.84 6.55 -9.19
N TYR A 40 2.46 6.75 -10.45
CA TYR A 40 1.37 7.65 -10.78
C TYR A 40 0.06 7.25 -10.08
N VAL A 41 -0.30 5.96 -10.04
CA VAL A 41 -1.50 5.54 -9.31
C VAL A 41 -1.38 5.85 -7.81
N ILE A 42 -0.23 5.54 -7.21
CA ILE A 42 0.01 5.72 -5.76
C ILE A 42 0.05 7.20 -5.36
N ASP A 43 0.67 8.05 -6.16
CA ASP A 43 0.94 9.45 -5.81
C ASP A 43 -0.16 10.40 -6.30
N GLU A 44 -0.84 10.06 -7.39
CA GLU A 44 -1.86 10.92 -8.00
C GLU A 44 -3.27 10.38 -7.86
N ILE A 45 -3.49 9.09 -8.08
CA ILE A 45 -4.85 8.53 -8.12
C ILE A 45 -5.37 8.23 -6.72
N LEU A 46 -4.62 7.52 -5.88
CA LEU A 46 -5.06 7.18 -4.52
C LEU A 46 -5.29 8.42 -3.64
N PRO A 47 -4.44 9.47 -3.67
CA PRO A 47 -4.70 10.69 -2.90
C PRO A 47 -5.89 11.48 -3.43
N PHE A 48 -6.16 11.41 -4.74
CA PHE A 48 -7.38 11.98 -5.31
C PHE A 48 -8.65 11.33 -4.75
N LEU A 49 -8.67 10.01 -4.54
CA LEU A 49 -9.84 9.34 -3.95
C LEU A 49 -10.19 9.85 -2.55
N GLN A 50 -9.18 10.29 -1.79
CA GLN A 50 -9.36 10.85 -0.43
C GLN A 50 -10.00 12.24 -0.44
N GLN A 51 -9.93 12.96 -1.57
CA GLN A 51 -10.49 14.29 -1.72
C GLN A 51 -11.99 14.27 -2.06
N ILE A 52 -12.56 13.11 -2.35
CA ILE A 52 -13.97 12.98 -2.72
C ILE A 52 -14.83 13.14 -1.45
N PRO A 53 -15.60 14.24 -1.31
CA PRO A 53 -16.35 14.51 -0.08
C PRO A 53 -17.66 13.71 0.03
N SER A 54 -18.00 12.96 -1.02
CA SER A 54 -19.27 12.22 -1.14
C SER A 54 -19.30 11.00 -0.22
N ARG A 55 -20.39 10.86 0.54
CA ARG A 55 -20.68 9.69 1.38
C ARG A 55 -21.78 8.78 0.84
N GLU A 56 -22.22 9.03 -0.39
CA GLU A 56 -23.22 8.21 -1.03
C GLU A 56 -22.71 6.78 -1.28
N PRO A 57 -23.52 5.73 -1.02
CA PRO A 57 -23.06 4.34 -1.09
C PRO A 57 -22.45 3.95 -2.44
N ALA A 58 -23.03 4.43 -3.55
CA ALA A 58 -22.51 4.16 -4.89
C ALA A 58 -21.10 4.74 -5.10
N VAL A 59 -20.81 5.90 -4.50
CA VAL A 59 -19.49 6.53 -4.55
C VAL A 59 -18.51 5.79 -3.65
N LEU A 60 -18.91 5.47 -2.42
CA LEU A 60 -18.09 4.69 -1.48
C LEU A 60 -17.68 3.34 -2.08
N MET A 61 -18.63 2.64 -2.74
CA MET A 61 -18.35 1.38 -3.43
C MET A 61 -17.46 1.56 -4.65
N GLY A 62 -17.59 2.67 -5.40
CA GLY A 62 -16.68 3.02 -6.48
C GLY A 62 -15.24 3.21 -5.99
N VAL A 63 -15.06 3.96 -4.89
CA VAL A 63 -13.76 4.17 -4.26
C VAL A 63 -13.16 2.85 -3.77
N LEU A 64 -13.93 2.03 -3.06
CA LEU A 64 -13.51 0.70 -2.60
C LEU A 64 -13.05 -0.18 -3.78
N GLY A 65 -13.81 -0.17 -4.88
CA GLY A 65 -13.49 -0.91 -6.09
C GLY A 65 -12.13 -0.54 -6.68
N ILE A 66 -11.79 0.75 -6.69
CA ILE A 66 -10.48 1.22 -7.18
C ILE A 66 -9.35 0.78 -6.24
N TYR A 67 -9.53 0.88 -4.91
CA TYR A 67 -8.54 0.39 -3.96
C TYR A 67 -8.31 -1.11 -4.10
N LYS A 68 -9.38 -1.90 -4.19
CA LYS A 68 -9.31 -3.35 -4.39
C LYS A 68 -8.59 -3.69 -5.70
N CYS A 69 -8.97 -3.05 -6.80
CA CYS A 69 -8.34 -3.24 -8.10
C CYS A 69 -6.84 -2.93 -8.04
N THR A 70 -6.47 -1.78 -7.49
CA THR A 70 -5.06 -1.36 -7.37
C THR A 70 -4.25 -2.34 -6.54
N PHE A 71 -4.80 -2.78 -5.40
CA PHE A 71 -4.13 -3.68 -4.46
C PHE A 71 -3.91 -5.08 -5.03
N SER A 72 -4.93 -5.65 -5.68
CA SER A 72 -4.88 -7.01 -6.25
C SER A 72 -4.15 -7.07 -7.60
N HIS A 73 -3.89 -5.93 -8.26
CA HIS A 73 -3.26 -5.90 -9.56
C HIS A 73 -1.75 -6.20 -9.47
N LYS A 74 -1.29 -7.22 -10.20
CA LYS A 74 0.10 -7.71 -10.17
C LYS A 74 1.15 -6.63 -10.45
N LYS A 75 0.86 -5.70 -11.36
CA LYS A 75 1.79 -4.62 -11.77
C LYS A 75 1.74 -3.39 -10.85
N LEU A 76 0.58 -3.09 -10.28
CA LEU A 76 0.40 -1.87 -9.48
C LEU A 76 0.77 -2.22 -8.04
N GLY A 77 -0.11 -2.93 -7.35
CA GLY A 77 0.01 -3.15 -5.92
C GLY A 77 0.07 -1.84 -5.14
N ILE A 78 0.01 -1.93 -3.82
CA ILE A 78 0.19 -0.78 -2.95
C ILE A 78 1.30 -1.15 -1.95
N PRO A 79 2.40 -0.38 -1.87
CA PRO A 79 3.46 -0.62 -0.89
C PRO A 79 2.91 -0.59 0.53
N LYS A 80 3.47 -1.43 1.42
CA LYS A 80 3.06 -1.52 2.83
C LYS A 80 3.09 -0.19 3.55
N GLU A 81 4.05 0.69 3.24
CA GLU A 81 4.17 2.02 3.83
C GLU A 81 2.98 2.91 3.45
N HIS A 82 2.53 2.83 2.20
CA HIS A 82 1.35 3.57 1.74
C HIS A 82 0.04 2.95 2.26
N LEU A 83 -0.01 1.62 2.39
CA LEU A 83 -1.14 0.94 3.04
C LEU A 83 -1.32 1.45 4.48
N ALA A 84 -0.25 1.43 5.28
CA ALA A 84 -0.26 1.85 6.68
C ALA A 84 -0.62 3.34 6.86
N ALA A 85 0.01 4.22 6.08
CA ALA A 85 -0.08 5.66 6.31
C ALA A 85 -1.32 6.32 5.70
N LYS A 86 -1.88 5.74 4.61
CA LYS A 86 -2.88 6.44 3.78
C LYS A 86 -4.08 5.56 3.42
N SER A 87 -3.87 4.42 2.76
CA SER A 87 -4.98 3.62 2.22
C SER A 87 -5.87 3.01 3.29
N LEU A 88 -5.28 2.34 4.28
CA LEU A 88 -6.05 1.69 5.35
C LEU A 88 -6.79 2.71 6.23
N PRO A 89 -6.16 3.79 6.74
CA PRO A 89 -6.87 4.82 7.49
C PRO A 89 -8.07 5.39 6.73
N HIS A 90 -7.89 5.67 5.44
CA HIS A 90 -8.99 6.15 4.60
C HIS A 90 -10.12 5.11 4.49
N LEU A 91 -9.81 3.88 4.09
CA LEU A 91 -10.83 2.82 3.93
C LEU A 91 -11.57 2.51 5.23
N VAL A 92 -10.87 2.47 6.37
CA VAL A 92 -11.49 2.27 7.69
C VAL A 92 -12.45 3.40 7.99
N SER A 93 -12.06 4.66 7.74
CA SER A 93 -12.95 5.81 7.96
C SER A 93 -14.22 5.76 7.10
N LEU A 94 -14.13 5.28 5.85
CA LEU A 94 -15.29 5.12 4.96
C LEU A 94 -16.19 3.95 5.38
N SER A 95 -15.60 2.90 5.97
CA SER A 95 -16.32 1.65 6.26
C SER A 95 -17.36 1.79 7.37
N ILE A 96 -17.26 2.80 8.21
CA ILE A 96 -18.20 3.06 9.32
C ILE A 96 -19.31 4.05 8.95
N ASP A 97 -19.44 4.40 7.67
CA ASP A 97 -20.47 5.33 7.23
C ASP A 97 -21.87 4.72 7.34
N ASN A 98 -22.80 5.45 7.96
CA ASN A 98 -24.15 4.96 8.24
C ASN A 98 -25.01 4.74 6.99
N ASN A 99 -24.60 5.24 5.82
CA ASN A 99 -25.32 5.02 4.58
C ASN A 99 -25.04 3.64 3.97
N LEU A 100 -24.04 2.90 4.48
CA LEU A 100 -23.72 1.57 3.98
C LEU A 100 -24.74 0.53 4.46
N ASN A 101 -25.10 -0.39 3.58
CA ASN A 101 -25.79 -1.61 3.97
C ASN A 101 -24.79 -2.70 4.39
N LEU A 102 -25.30 -3.78 5.00
CA LEU A 102 -24.49 -4.89 5.51
C LEU A 102 -23.55 -5.50 4.47
N ASN A 103 -24.02 -5.68 3.22
CA ASN A 103 -23.21 -6.27 2.16
C ASN A 103 -22.06 -5.35 1.74
N GLN A 104 -22.31 -4.04 1.70
CA GLN A 104 -21.30 -3.03 1.40
C GLN A 104 -20.26 -2.94 2.52
N PHE A 105 -20.69 -2.91 3.78
CA PHE A 105 -19.79 -2.98 4.95
C PHE A 105 -18.89 -4.22 4.90
N ASN A 106 -19.47 -5.40 4.65
CA ASN A 106 -18.72 -6.64 4.53
C ASN A 106 -17.69 -6.59 3.39
N SER A 107 -18.03 -5.91 2.28
CA SER A 107 -17.10 -5.69 1.17
C SER A 107 -15.91 -4.81 1.57
N PHE A 108 -16.14 -3.75 2.35
CA PHE A 108 -15.06 -2.94 2.92
C PHE A 108 -14.18 -3.77 3.84
N MET A 109 -14.78 -4.50 4.78
CA MET A 109 -14.04 -5.30 5.75
C MET A 109 -13.19 -6.39 5.09
N ALA A 110 -13.69 -7.04 4.04
CA ALA A 110 -12.92 -8.02 3.29
C ALA A 110 -11.62 -7.40 2.72
N VAL A 111 -11.74 -6.25 2.03
CA VAL A 111 -10.58 -5.57 1.44
C VAL A 111 -9.61 -5.05 2.51
N ILE A 112 -10.13 -4.48 3.61
CA ILE A 112 -9.29 -3.97 4.71
C ILE A 112 -8.50 -5.11 5.35
N LYS A 113 -9.14 -6.26 5.61
CA LYS A 113 -8.47 -7.44 6.17
C LYS A 113 -7.39 -7.96 5.24
N ASP A 114 -7.69 -8.11 3.94
CA ASP A 114 -6.69 -8.56 2.96
C ASP A 114 -5.47 -7.63 2.92
N MET A 115 -5.70 -6.31 2.94
CA MET A 115 -4.64 -5.31 2.97
C MET A 115 -3.80 -5.39 4.25
N LEU A 116 -4.44 -5.53 5.42
CA LEU A 116 -3.77 -5.69 6.70
C LEU A 116 -2.91 -6.96 6.73
N THR A 117 -3.46 -8.11 6.31
CA THR A 117 -2.73 -9.38 6.29
C THR A 117 -1.51 -9.32 5.39
N ARG A 118 -1.62 -8.72 4.19
CA ARG A 118 -0.46 -8.56 3.32
C ARG A 118 0.59 -7.62 3.92
N MET A 119 0.16 -6.49 4.48
CA MET A 119 1.05 -5.53 5.12
C MET A 119 1.82 -6.16 6.29
N GLU A 120 1.12 -6.93 7.14
CA GLU A 120 1.70 -7.67 8.25
C GLU A 120 2.74 -8.69 7.76
N ALA A 121 2.39 -9.52 6.78
CA ALA A 121 3.29 -10.53 6.22
C ALA A 121 4.56 -9.89 5.64
N GLU A 122 4.42 -8.83 4.83
CA GLU A 122 5.57 -8.13 4.22
C GLU A 122 6.46 -7.44 5.27
N HIS A 123 5.88 -6.96 6.38
CA HIS A 123 6.66 -6.36 7.46
C HIS A 123 7.36 -7.43 8.31
N LYS A 124 6.66 -8.52 8.65
CA LYS A 124 7.21 -9.64 9.42
C LYS A 124 8.41 -10.27 8.72
N THR A 125 8.29 -10.62 7.44
CA THR A 125 9.42 -11.17 6.66
C THR A 125 10.62 -10.23 6.63
N LYS A 126 10.38 -8.91 6.56
CA LYS A 126 11.48 -7.94 6.58
C LYS A 126 12.21 -7.94 7.92
N LEU A 127 11.49 -8.04 9.04
CA LEU A 127 12.09 -8.11 10.37
C LEU A 127 12.86 -9.41 10.60
N GLU A 128 12.31 -10.55 10.15
CA GLU A 128 12.99 -11.85 10.22
C GLU A 128 14.31 -11.83 9.45
N GLN A 129 14.32 -11.29 8.23
CA GLN A 129 15.56 -11.14 7.44
C GLN A 129 16.59 -10.25 8.14
N LEU A 130 16.16 -9.12 8.72
CA LEU A 130 17.05 -8.22 9.46
C LEU A 130 17.66 -8.91 10.68
N HIS A 131 16.87 -9.70 11.40
CA HIS A 131 17.35 -10.49 12.54
C HIS A 131 18.42 -11.50 12.11
N SER A 132 18.16 -12.30 11.07
CA SER A 132 19.12 -13.29 10.57
C SER A 132 20.43 -12.65 10.08
N MET A 133 20.36 -11.48 9.44
CA MET A 133 21.55 -10.73 9.02
C MET A 133 22.37 -10.22 10.20
N GLN A 134 21.71 -9.75 11.27
CA GLN A 134 22.39 -9.32 12.50
C GLN A 134 23.08 -10.48 13.21
N GLU A 135 22.44 -11.65 13.26
CA GLU A 135 23.06 -12.86 13.83
C GLU A 135 24.30 -13.26 13.04
N GLN A 136 24.24 -13.33 11.70
CA GLN A 136 25.41 -13.63 10.86
C GLN A 136 26.56 -12.64 11.06
N GLN A 137 26.27 -11.33 11.16
CA GLN A 137 27.29 -10.32 11.42
C GLN A 137 27.95 -10.52 12.80
N ARG A 138 27.18 -10.88 13.83
CA ARG A 138 27.73 -11.19 15.16
C ARG A 138 28.63 -12.43 15.14
N TYR A 139 28.25 -13.49 14.42
CA TYR A 139 29.10 -14.66 14.26
C TYR A 139 30.42 -14.35 13.54
N GLN A 140 30.39 -13.59 12.44
CA GLN A 140 31.60 -13.18 11.72
C GLN A 140 32.51 -12.28 12.56
N SER A 141 31.92 -11.33 13.30
CA SER A 141 32.67 -10.44 14.20
C SER A 141 33.35 -11.24 15.31
N ASN A 142 32.64 -12.16 15.94
CA ASN A 142 33.21 -13.02 16.99
C ASN A 142 34.32 -13.93 16.46
N HIS A 143 34.16 -14.51 15.26
CA HIS A 143 35.20 -15.36 14.66
C HIS A 143 36.45 -14.56 14.25
N SER A 144 36.29 -13.30 13.81
CA SER A 144 37.42 -12.41 13.50
C SER A 144 38.24 -12.02 14.75
N LEU A 145 37.58 -11.90 15.90
CA LEU A 145 38.22 -11.63 17.20
C LEU A 145 38.99 -12.85 17.73
N LEU A 146 38.44 -14.06 17.61
CA LEU A 146 39.16 -15.29 17.97
C LEU A 146 40.38 -15.50 17.08
N SER A 147 40.24 -15.36 15.75
CA SER A 147 41.35 -15.49 14.79
C SER A 147 42.47 -14.48 15.03
N SER A 148 42.17 -13.29 15.53
CA SER A 148 43.19 -12.27 15.85
C SER A 148 43.93 -12.57 17.16
N SER A 149 43.30 -13.31 18.08
CA SER A 149 43.91 -13.68 19.37
C SER A 149 44.92 -14.82 19.23
N ASP A 150 44.69 -15.76 18.30
CA ASP A 150 45.61 -16.88 18.05
C ASP A 150 46.92 -16.45 17.35
N VAL A 151 46.89 -15.36 16.57
CA VAL A 151 48.10 -14.84 15.90
C VAL A 151 49.07 -14.20 16.90
N VAL A 152 48.57 -13.61 17.99
CA VAL A 152 49.40 -12.92 18.99
C VAL A 152 50.17 -13.92 19.90
N MET A 153 49.69 -15.15 20.04
CA MET A 153 50.33 -16.18 20.90
C MET A 153 51.40 -17.03 20.19
N SER A 154 51.60 -16.86 18.88
CA SER A 154 52.62 -17.62 18.11
C SER A 154 53.95 -16.87 17.88
N GLY A 155 54.08 -15.65 18.40
CA GLY A 155 55.25 -14.79 18.23
C GLY A 155 56.12 -14.64 19.48
N ALA A 156 56.73 -15.73 19.97
CA ALA A 156 57.89 -15.64 20.87
C ALA A 156 59.04 -16.48 20.30
N PRO A 157 60.12 -15.85 19.80
CA PRO A 157 61.30 -16.58 19.39
C PRO A 157 61.99 -17.16 20.62
N VAL A 158 62.34 -18.43 20.53
CA VAL A 158 63.30 -19.10 21.40
C VAL A 158 64.66 -18.47 21.14
N GLN A 159 65.18 -17.70 22.11
CA GLN A 159 66.59 -17.63 22.56
C GLN A 159 66.81 -16.49 23.54
#